data_AF-A0A4R5BKE8-F1
#
_entry.id   AF-A0A4R5BKE8-F1
#
_cell.length_a   1.000
_cell.length_b   1.000
_cell.length_c   1.000
_cell.angle_alpha   90.00
_cell.angle_beta   90.00
_cell.angle_gamma   90.00
#
_symmetry.space_group_name_H-M   'P 1'
#
loop_
_entity.id
_entity.type
_entity.pdbx_description
1 polymer ?
#
loop_
_entity_poly.entity_id
_entity_poly.type
_entity_poly.pdbx_seq_one_letter_code
_entity_poly.pdbx_strand_id
1 'polypeptide(L)'
;MGEQNLLGEFVRARRELVTPEQAGIPATGVRRVPGLRREEVAMLAGISADYYLRLEQGRDRNPSVQVLESLARVLRLDEAATDHLLRLGATKPQRRHKPPVQKIGPSTAKLLDSLALPAFVESRYMDVLAANPLATALSPRLVAGTNRLREMFLDPAEQALYPDWENDSVSAVAGFRKAVGTDTDDPRYIEIVGELSLASTRFSRIWARHDVLVCAAAPMRVDHPQVGQLVLNRERLGAEGSPGQALVIFHPDPGTDSAERLTLLATTSVTREASEPAL
;
A
#
# COMPACT_ATOMS: atom_id res chain seq x y z
N MET A 1 -23.29 -15.92 -2.59
CA MET A 1 -22.06 -15.16 -2.32
C MET A 1 -22.33 -13.75 -2.82
N GLY A 2 -22.66 -12.83 -1.90
CA GLY A 2 -23.08 -11.47 -2.29
C GLY A 2 -21.93 -10.75 -2.95
N GLU A 3 -22.19 -10.05 -4.06
CA GLU A 3 -21.23 -9.11 -4.67
C GLU A 3 -20.66 -8.19 -3.59
N GLN A 4 -19.33 -8.07 -3.55
CA GLN A 4 -18.63 -7.19 -2.60
C GLN A 4 -19.07 -5.73 -2.81
N ASN A 5 -19.56 -5.09 -1.74
CA ASN A 5 -19.94 -3.67 -1.77
C ASN A 5 -18.75 -2.79 -1.37
N LEU A 6 -17.72 -2.75 -2.22
CA LEU A 6 -16.49 -2.01 -1.96
C LEU A 6 -16.75 -0.51 -1.68
N LEU A 7 -17.71 0.09 -2.39
CA LEU A 7 -18.11 1.49 -2.18
C LEU A 7 -18.65 1.71 -0.77
N GLY A 8 -19.63 0.89 -0.34
CA GLY A 8 -20.23 1.05 0.98
C GLY A 8 -19.30 0.65 2.12
N GLU A 9 -18.40 -0.31 1.90
CA GLU A 9 -17.32 -0.66 2.85
C GLU A 9 -16.37 0.51 3.05
N PHE A 10 -15.90 1.12 1.95
CA PHE A 10 -15.03 2.28 1.98
C PHE A 10 -15.69 3.48 2.70
N VAL A 11 -16.92 3.84 2.30
CA VAL A 11 -17.64 4.97 2.88
C VAL A 11 -17.94 4.74 4.37
N ARG A 12 -18.30 3.51 4.77
CA ARG A 12 -18.49 3.14 6.18
C ARG A 12 -17.21 3.31 6.98
N ALA A 13 -16.09 2.76 6.50
CA ALA A 13 -14.81 2.84 7.18
C ALA A 13 -14.33 4.28 7.35
N ARG A 14 -14.44 5.11 6.29
CA ARG A 14 -14.09 6.54 6.35
C ARG A 14 -14.99 7.32 7.30
N ARG A 15 -16.30 7.04 7.33
CA ARG A 15 -17.25 7.66 8.26
C ARG A 15 -16.84 7.45 9.73
N GLU A 16 -16.37 6.26 10.06
CA GLU A 16 -16.00 5.90 11.44
C GLU A 16 -14.72 6.58 11.91
N LEU A 17 -13.91 7.12 10.99
CA LEU A 17 -12.68 7.85 11.28
C LEU A 17 -12.87 9.36 11.45
N VAL A 18 -13.93 9.95 10.88
CA VAL A 18 -14.19 11.39 11.00
C VAL A 18 -14.91 11.67 12.30
N THR A 19 -14.31 12.50 13.15
CA THR A 19 -14.95 12.93 14.39
C THR A 19 -16.03 13.99 14.11
N PRO A 20 -17.07 14.06 14.94
CA PRO A 20 -18.11 15.08 14.83
C PRO A 20 -17.57 16.51 14.86
N GLU A 21 -16.59 16.80 15.73
CA GLU A 21 -15.93 18.09 15.85
C GLU A 21 -15.21 18.48 14.56
N GLN A 22 -14.51 17.52 13.93
CA GLN A 22 -13.86 17.73 12.64
C GLN A 22 -14.85 18.06 11.52
N ALA A 23 -16.11 17.69 11.67
CA ALA A 23 -17.20 17.99 10.74
C ALA A 23 -18.07 19.19 11.18
N GLY A 24 -17.68 19.90 12.24
CA GLY A 24 -18.41 21.05 12.76
C GLY A 24 -19.69 20.69 13.53
N ILE A 25 -19.85 19.44 13.95
CA ILE A 25 -20.99 18.95 14.73
C ILE A 25 -20.63 18.95 16.22
N PRO A 26 -21.38 19.67 17.08
CA PRO A 26 -21.16 19.62 18.51
C PRO A 26 -21.31 18.20 19.08
N ALA A 27 -20.38 17.76 19.92
CA ALA A 27 -20.56 16.54 20.70
C ALA A 27 -21.46 16.75 21.92
N THR A 28 -22.75 16.54 21.70
CA THR A 28 -23.74 16.55 22.79
C THR A 28 -24.17 15.13 23.17
N GLY A 29 -24.00 14.77 24.45
CA GLY A 29 -24.54 13.54 25.06
C GLY A 29 -23.69 12.27 24.92
N VAL A 30 -24.22 11.14 25.40
CA VAL A 30 -23.56 9.83 25.35
C VAL A 30 -23.59 9.28 23.91
N ARG A 31 -22.43 9.20 23.26
CA ARG A 31 -22.28 8.64 21.91
C ARG A 31 -21.89 7.17 21.95
N ARG A 32 -22.53 6.36 21.10
CA ARG A 32 -22.22 4.93 20.91
C ARG A 32 -21.12 4.66 19.88
N VAL A 33 -20.86 5.62 19.00
CA VAL A 33 -19.82 5.52 17.96
C VAL A 33 -18.89 6.73 18.05
N PRO A 34 -17.57 6.54 17.90
CA PRO A 34 -16.59 7.63 17.97
C PRO A 34 -16.62 8.54 16.72
N GLY A 35 -16.94 7.97 15.54
CA GLY A 35 -17.07 8.73 14.30
C GLY A 35 -18.48 9.26 14.00
N LEU A 36 -18.67 9.78 12.80
CA LEU A 36 -19.96 10.32 12.36
C LEU A 36 -21.07 9.26 12.32
N ARG A 37 -22.29 9.66 12.71
CA ARG A 37 -23.52 8.88 12.49
C ARG A 37 -23.94 8.97 11.03
N ARG A 38 -24.73 8.00 10.56
CA ARG A 38 -25.27 7.98 9.19
C ARG A 38 -26.09 9.23 8.88
N GLU A 39 -26.93 9.64 9.82
CA GLU A 39 -27.77 10.84 9.72
C GLU A 39 -26.93 12.12 9.63
N GLU A 40 -25.83 12.19 10.38
CA GLU A 40 -24.90 13.33 10.36
C GLU A 40 -24.22 13.45 8.98
N VAL A 41 -23.72 12.33 8.42
CA VAL A 41 -23.14 12.33 7.07
C VAL A 41 -24.18 12.71 6.01
N ALA A 42 -25.36 12.12 6.07
CA ALA A 42 -26.42 12.36 5.09
C ALA A 42 -26.84 13.84 5.08
N MET A 43 -27.04 14.43 6.25
CA MET A 43 -27.34 15.85 6.42
C MET A 43 -26.24 16.74 5.82
N LEU A 44 -24.98 16.50 6.17
CA LEU A 44 -23.85 17.29 5.66
C LEU A 44 -23.63 17.12 4.15
N ALA A 45 -23.95 15.96 3.60
CA ALA A 45 -23.82 15.65 2.18
C ALA A 45 -25.05 16.08 1.34
N GLY A 46 -26.13 16.58 1.98
CA GLY A 46 -27.35 17.00 1.29
C GLY A 46 -28.15 15.84 0.69
N ILE A 47 -28.10 14.66 1.31
CA ILE A 47 -28.80 13.44 0.87
C ILE A 47 -29.68 12.87 1.99
N SER A 48 -30.59 11.95 1.67
CA SER A 48 -31.40 11.30 2.71
C SER A 48 -30.62 10.24 3.48
N ALA A 49 -30.92 10.08 4.78
CA ALA A 49 -30.30 9.05 5.62
C ALA A 49 -30.55 7.64 5.08
N ASP A 50 -31.76 7.39 4.54
CA ASP A 50 -32.10 6.12 3.90
C ASP A 50 -31.28 5.86 2.65
N TYR A 51 -31.00 6.88 1.84
CA TYR A 51 -30.14 6.74 0.66
C TYR A 51 -28.70 6.40 1.06
N TYR A 52 -28.15 7.11 2.05
CA TYR A 52 -26.82 6.80 2.58
C TYR A 52 -26.73 5.38 3.17
N LEU A 53 -27.77 4.92 3.87
CA LEU A 53 -27.86 3.54 4.36
C LEU A 53 -27.84 2.53 3.22
N ARG A 54 -28.58 2.78 2.13
CA ARG A 54 -28.60 1.89 0.96
C ARG A 54 -27.26 1.85 0.23
N LEU A 55 -26.51 2.95 0.19
CA LEU A 55 -25.12 2.95 -0.30
C LEU A 55 -24.22 2.05 0.56
N GLU A 56 -24.25 2.19 1.90
CA GLU A 56 -23.47 1.34 2.81
C GLU A 56 -23.86 -0.15 2.70
N GLN A 57 -25.13 -0.46 2.38
CA GLN A 57 -25.64 -1.83 2.22
C GLN A 57 -25.44 -2.39 0.80
N GLY A 58 -25.05 -1.56 -0.18
CA GLY A 58 -24.82 -1.99 -1.56
C GLY A 58 -26.11 -2.20 -2.35
N ARG A 59 -27.22 -1.64 -1.85
CA ARG A 59 -28.53 -1.64 -2.51
C ARG A 59 -28.64 -0.53 -3.55
N ASP A 60 -27.92 0.58 -3.33
CA ASP A 60 -27.68 1.62 -4.34
C ASP A 60 -26.21 1.56 -4.75
N ARG A 61 -25.94 1.37 -6.06
CA ARG A 61 -24.58 1.10 -6.58
C ARG A 61 -24.05 2.12 -7.58
N ASN A 62 -24.93 2.99 -8.07
CA ASN A 62 -24.60 4.01 -9.06
C ASN A 62 -24.95 5.41 -8.52
N PRO A 63 -24.28 5.87 -7.43
CA PRO A 63 -24.41 7.27 -7.02
C PRO A 63 -23.88 8.21 -8.11
N SER A 64 -24.43 9.41 -8.18
CA SER A 64 -23.90 10.43 -9.09
C SER A 64 -22.52 10.91 -8.62
N VAL A 65 -21.72 11.43 -9.55
CA VAL A 65 -20.42 12.05 -9.25
C VAL A 65 -20.57 13.15 -8.18
N GLN A 66 -21.61 13.98 -8.29
CA GLN A 66 -21.92 15.03 -7.32
C GLN A 66 -22.14 14.50 -5.89
N VAL A 67 -22.82 13.35 -5.75
CA VAL A 67 -23.00 12.69 -4.45
C VAL A 67 -21.64 12.21 -3.92
N LEU A 68 -20.81 11.58 -4.76
CA LEU A 68 -19.49 11.09 -4.36
C LEU A 68 -18.56 12.23 -3.95
N GLU A 69 -18.54 13.35 -4.67
CA GLU A 69 -17.76 14.55 -4.33
C GLU A 69 -18.24 15.17 -3.01
N SER A 70 -19.56 15.18 -2.77
CA SER A 70 -20.13 15.67 -1.50
C SER A 70 -19.74 14.77 -0.34
N LEU A 71 -19.80 13.44 -0.52
CA LEU A 71 -19.31 12.48 0.46
C LEU A 71 -17.81 12.63 0.71
N ALA A 72 -16.99 12.84 -0.33
CA ALA A 72 -15.55 13.06 -0.17
C ALA A 72 -15.25 14.28 0.71
N ARG A 73 -15.98 15.39 0.50
CA ARG A 73 -15.86 16.60 1.31
C ARG A 73 -16.24 16.38 2.78
N VAL A 74 -17.39 15.75 3.02
CA VAL A 74 -17.89 15.46 4.38
C VAL A 74 -16.98 14.50 5.13
N LEU A 75 -16.47 13.49 4.43
CA LEU A 75 -15.55 12.49 4.97
C LEU A 75 -14.10 12.97 5.02
N ARG A 76 -13.85 14.24 4.66
CA ARG A 76 -12.54 14.90 4.65
C ARG A 76 -11.47 14.06 3.94
N LEU A 77 -11.84 13.48 2.80
CA LEU A 77 -10.94 12.70 1.97
C LEU A 77 -9.91 13.62 1.32
N ASP A 78 -8.67 13.15 1.23
CA ASP A 78 -7.67 13.78 0.37
C ASP A 78 -7.97 13.50 -1.10
N GLU A 79 -7.18 14.09 -2.00
CA GLU A 79 -7.33 13.95 -3.45
C GLU A 79 -7.30 12.47 -3.90
N ALA A 80 -6.36 11.68 -3.37
CA ALA A 80 -6.22 10.28 -3.75
C ALA A 80 -7.37 9.40 -3.27
N ALA A 81 -7.87 9.63 -2.05
CA ALA A 81 -9.03 8.96 -1.50
C ALA A 81 -10.32 9.39 -2.22
N THR A 82 -10.41 10.65 -2.66
CA THR A 82 -11.51 11.15 -3.50
C THR A 82 -11.51 10.46 -4.87
N ASP A 83 -10.37 10.38 -5.54
CA ASP A 83 -10.22 9.65 -6.80
C ASP A 83 -10.60 8.17 -6.66
N HIS A 84 -10.21 7.55 -5.55
CA HIS A 84 -10.58 6.17 -5.26
C HIS A 84 -12.09 6.01 -5.06
N LEU A 85 -12.71 6.90 -4.27
CA LEU A 85 -14.16 6.92 -4.09
C LEU A 85 -14.90 7.06 -5.43
N LEU A 86 -14.47 7.97 -6.29
CA LEU A 86 -15.02 8.17 -7.62
C LEU A 86 -14.88 6.91 -8.49
N ARG A 87 -13.74 6.23 -8.44
CA ARG A 87 -13.53 4.95 -9.16
C ARG A 87 -14.42 3.83 -8.62
N LEU A 88 -14.67 3.78 -7.31
CA LEU A 88 -15.56 2.78 -6.70
C LEU A 88 -17.02 2.98 -7.11
N GLY A 89 -17.47 4.22 -7.29
CA GLY A 89 -18.84 4.53 -7.72
C GLY A 89 -19.05 4.52 -9.24
N ALA A 90 -17.98 4.45 -10.04
CA ALA A 90 -18.07 4.38 -11.49
C ALA A 90 -18.50 2.97 -11.94
N THR A 91 -19.60 2.89 -12.68
CA THR A 91 -20.04 1.65 -13.33
C THR A 91 -19.03 1.24 -14.40
N LYS A 92 -18.13 0.31 -14.08
CA LYS A 92 -17.19 -0.25 -15.07
C LYS A 92 -17.56 -1.70 -15.40
N PRO A 93 -17.56 -2.09 -16.69
CA PRO A 93 -17.57 -3.50 -17.04
C PRO A 93 -16.27 -4.12 -16.54
N GLN A 94 -16.39 -5.11 -15.65
CA GLN A 94 -15.26 -5.91 -15.21
C GLN A 94 -14.71 -6.72 -16.40
N ARG A 95 -13.66 -6.21 -17.04
CA ARG A 95 -12.83 -7.06 -17.89
C ARG A 95 -12.01 -7.95 -16.97
N ARG A 96 -12.53 -9.16 -16.73
CA ARG A 96 -11.78 -10.28 -16.15
C ARG A 96 -10.61 -10.61 -17.06
N HIS A 97 -9.45 -10.04 -16.77
CA HIS A 97 -8.21 -10.54 -17.33
C HIS A 97 -7.56 -11.41 -16.27
N LYS A 98 -7.33 -12.70 -16.57
CA LYS A 98 -6.33 -13.45 -15.81
C LYS A 98 -5.01 -12.70 -16.01
N PRO A 99 -4.34 -12.22 -14.94
CA PRO A 99 -3.00 -11.71 -15.12
C PRO A 99 -2.13 -12.90 -15.54
N PRO A 100 -1.37 -12.80 -16.64
CA PRO A 100 -0.29 -13.74 -16.88
C PRO A 100 0.70 -13.66 -15.71
N VAL A 101 1.45 -14.72 -15.46
CA VAL A 101 2.62 -14.68 -14.58
C VAL A 101 3.46 -13.48 -14.99
N GLN A 102 3.56 -12.48 -14.13
CA GLN A 102 4.25 -11.25 -14.44
C GLN A 102 5.75 -11.55 -14.49
N LYS A 103 6.28 -11.65 -15.70
CA LYS A 103 7.72 -11.71 -15.94
C LYS A 103 8.21 -10.31 -16.24
N ILE A 104 9.41 -9.99 -15.77
CA ILE A 104 10.06 -8.74 -16.15
C ILE A 104 10.48 -8.80 -17.63
N GLY A 105 10.34 -7.68 -18.33
CA GLY A 105 10.85 -7.55 -19.70
C GLY A 105 12.39 -7.57 -19.71
N PRO A 106 13.02 -8.01 -20.82
CA PRO A 106 14.49 -8.09 -20.91
C PRO A 106 15.18 -6.73 -20.74
N SER A 107 14.56 -5.63 -21.17
CA SER A 107 15.10 -4.29 -20.96
C SER A 107 15.10 -3.87 -19.49
N THR A 108 14.03 -4.21 -18.75
CA THR A 108 13.94 -3.95 -17.31
C THR A 108 14.96 -4.79 -16.54
N ALA A 109 15.16 -6.05 -16.94
CA ALA A 109 16.21 -6.90 -16.35
C ALA A 109 17.61 -6.27 -16.53
N LYS A 110 17.94 -5.85 -17.75
CA LYS A 110 19.22 -5.19 -18.04
C LYS A 110 19.43 -3.90 -17.27
N LEU A 111 18.37 -3.11 -17.09
CA LEU A 111 18.42 -1.90 -16.26
C LEU A 111 18.64 -2.26 -14.79
N LEU A 112 17.92 -3.25 -14.27
CA LEU A 112 18.06 -3.71 -12.89
C LEU A 112 19.50 -4.14 -12.59
N ASP A 113 20.13 -4.87 -13.51
CA ASP A 113 21.51 -5.35 -13.39
C ASP A 113 22.56 -4.22 -13.48
N SER A 114 22.24 -3.10 -14.12
CA SER A 114 23.19 -1.98 -14.28
C SER A 114 23.15 -0.97 -13.12
N LEU A 115 22.15 -1.06 -12.23
CA LEU A 115 21.99 -0.14 -11.11
C LEU A 115 23.00 -0.46 -9.99
N ALA A 116 23.82 0.54 -9.64
CA ALA A 116 24.73 0.51 -8.51
C ALA A 116 24.05 0.86 -7.16
N LEU A 117 22.73 0.72 -7.09
CA LEU A 117 21.90 0.99 -5.92
C LEU A 117 21.00 -0.21 -5.65
N PRO A 118 20.61 -0.48 -4.39
CA PRO A 118 19.63 -1.53 -4.08
C PRO A 118 18.34 -1.29 -4.85
N ALA A 119 17.98 -2.23 -5.71
CA ALA A 119 16.82 -2.12 -6.57
C ALA A 119 16.14 -3.47 -6.79
N PHE A 120 14.82 -3.43 -6.93
CA PHE A 120 14.00 -4.60 -7.25
C PHE A 120 12.77 -4.20 -8.05
N VAL A 121 12.19 -5.15 -8.77
CA VAL A 121 10.93 -5.00 -9.49
C VAL A 121 9.84 -5.72 -8.73
N GLU A 122 8.72 -5.06 -8.49
CA GLU A 122 7.55 -5.66 -7.84
C GLU A 122 6.30 -5.61 -8.73
N SER A 123 5.40 -6.56 -8.50
CA SER A 123 4.05 -6.58 -9.07
C SER A 123 3.12 -5.58 -8.35
N ARG A 124 1.91 -5.39 -8.88
CA ARG A 124 0.86 -4.60 -8.22
C ARG A 124 0.42 -5.18 -6.88
N TYR A 125 0.72 -6.46 -6.64
CA TYR A 125 0.45 -7.16 -5.39
C TYR A 125 1.65 -7.14 -4.43
N MET A 126 2.71 -6.40 -4.78
CA MET A 126 3.98 -6.31 -4.05
C MET A 126 4.76 -7.64 -3.99
N ASP A 127 4.54 -8.50 -4.99
CA ASP A 127 5.41 -9.67 -5.20
C ASP A 127 6.72 -9.20 -5.84
N VAL A 128 7.86 -9.59 -5.26
CA VAL A 128 9.17 -9.31 -5.86
C VAL A 128 9.35 -10.21 -7.07
N LEU A 129 9.45 -9.60 -8.25
CA LEU A 129 9.61 -10.28 -9.53
C LEU A 129 11.09 -10.51 -9.88
N ALA A 130 11.95 -9.57 -9.48
CA ALA A 130 13.40 -9.64 -9.60
C ALA A 130 14.04 -8.63 -8.65
N ALA A 131 15.28 -8.89 -8.23
CA ALA A 131 16.06 -8.00 -7.39
C ALA A 131 17.53 -8.06 -7.79
N ASN A 132 18.24 -6.94 -7.68
CA ASN A 132 19.68 -6.95 -7.88
C ASN A 132 20.41 -7.40 -6.59
N PRO A 133 21.68 -7.81 -6.68
CA PRO A 133 22.42 -8.30 -5.51
C PRO A 133 22.46 -7.31 -4.34
N LEU A 134 22.50 -5.99 -4.63
CA LEU A 134 22.50 -4.96 -3.59
C LEU A 134 21.17 -4.86 -2.84
N ALA A 135 20.04 -5.16 -3.48
CA ALA A 135 18.75 -5.28 -2.79
C ALA A 135 18.76 -6.46 -1.83
N THR A 136 19.22 -7.64 -2.27
CA THR A 136 19.36 -8.83 -1.43
C THR A 136 20.34 -8.60 -0.28
N ALA A 137 21.41 -7.83 -0.52
CA ALA A 137 22.35 -7.43 0.52
C ALA A 137 21.72 -6.50 1.55
N LEU A 138 20.88 -5.55 1.12
CA LEU A 138 20.17 -4.63 2.02
C LEU A 138 19.13 -5.35 2.88
N SER A 139 18.36 -6.26 2.28
CA SER A 139 17.46 -7.17 2.98
C SER A 139 17.48 -8.53 2.28
N PRO A 140 17.78 -9.63 3.00
CA PRO A 140 17.74 -10.99 2.44
C PRO A 140 16.35 -11.40 1.91
N ARG A 141 15.30 -10.64 2.23
CA ARG A 141 13.93 -10.87 1.76
C ARG A 141 13.61 -10.15 0.46
N LEU A 142 14.50 -9.30 -0.05
CA LEU A 142 14.36 -8.70 -1.38
C LEU A 142 14.86 -9.67 -2.45
N VAL A 143 14.17 -10.80 -2.59
CA VAL A 143 14.47 -11.85 -3.58
C VAL A 143 13.22 -12.27 -4.33
N ALA A 144 13.39 -12.67 -5.58
CA ALA A 144 12.27 -13.05 -6.44
C ALA A 144 11.40 -14.15 -5.81
N GLY A 145 10.07 -13.98 -5.91
CA GLY A 145 9.08 -14.92 -5.36
C GLY A 145 8.57 -14.58 -3.95
N THR A 146 9.24 -13.70 -3.23
CA THR A 146 8.75 -13.17 -1.94
C THR A 146 7.65 -12.13 -2.14
N ASN A 147 6.88 -11.86 -1.09
CA ASN A 147 5.87 -10.79 -1.11
C ASN A 147 6.18 -9.78 0.00
N ARG A 148 6.41 -8.51 -0.37
CA ARG A 148 6.86 -7.47 0.57
C ARG A 148 5.92 -7.28 1.76
N LEU A 149 4.61 -7.45 1.59
CA LEU A 149 3.67 -7.34 2.71
C LEU A 149 3.79 -8.53 3.66
N ARG A 150 3.98 -9.75 3.15
CA ARG A 150 4.25 -10.91 4.00
C ARG A 150 5.50 -10.71 4.82
N GLU A 151 6.61 -10.35 4.19
CA GLU A 151 7.88 -10.16 4.89
C GLU A 151 7.75 -9.07 5.96
N MET A 152 7.15 -7.93 5.62
CA MET A 152 6.95 -6.82 6.56
C MET A 152 6.07 -7.18 7.77
N PHE A 153 5.00 -7.95 7.59
CA PHE A 153 4.04 -8.24 8.66
C PHE A 153 4.30 -9.55 9.41
N LEU A 154 5.02 -10.50 8.82
CA LEU A 154 5.16 -11.86 9.33
C LEU A 154 6.61 -12.28 9.64
N ASP A 155 7.63 -11.57 9.14
CA ASP A 155 9.03 -11.87 9.47
C ASP A 155 9.58 -10.90 10.54
N PRO A 156 9.84 -11.37 11.78
CA PRO A 156 10.44 -10.55 12.82
C PRO A 156 11.84 -10.02 12.47
N ALA A 157 12.61 -10.72 11.64
CA ALA A 157 13.93 -10.27 11.22
C ALA A 157 13.83 -9.08 10.26
N GLU A 158 12.84 -9.08 9.35
CA GLU A 158 12.54 -7.94 8.49
C GLU A 158 12.05 -6.76 9.35
N GLN A 159 11.19 -6.99 10.34
CA GLN A 159 10.73 -5.93 11.26
C GLN A 159 11.88 -5.32 12.07
N ALA A 160 12.82 -6.14 12.55
CA ALA A 160 13.99 -5.66 13.28
C ALA A 160 14.96 -4.83 12.41
N LEU A 161 14.98 -5.08 11.10
CA LEU A 161 15.81 -4.34 10.15
C LEU A 161 15.30 -2.91 9.90
N TYR A 162 13.99 -2.66 10.04
CA TYR A 162 13.39 -1.34 9.83
C TYR A 162 12.83 -0.79 11.14
N PRO A 163 13.53 0.12 11.86
CA PRO A 163 13.06 0.66 13.13
C PRO A 163 11.69 1.35 13.04
N ASP A 164 11.36 1.92 11.88
CA ASP A 164 10.08 2.61 11.63
C ASP A 164 9.02 1.74 10.94
N TRP A 165 9.21 0.40 10.90
CA TRP A 165 8.33 -0.53 10.18
C TRP A 165 6.85 -0.34 10.52
N GLU A 166 6.56 0.03 11.77
CA GLU A 166 5.20 0.29 12.23
C GLU A 166 4.54 1.39 11.41
N ASN A 167 5.22 2.50 11.17
CA ASN A 167 4.72 3.62 10.38
C ASN A 167 4.71 3.26 8.88
N ASP A 168 5.77 2.63 8.40
CA ASP A 168 5.92 2.23 7.00
C ASP A 168 4.85 1.22 6.57
N SER A 169 4.41 0.35 7.49
CA SER A 169 3.36 -0.63 7.24
C SER A 169 2.01 0.01 6.88
N VAL A 170 1.72 1.21 7.40
CA VAL A 170 0.50 1.93 7.05
C VAL A 170 0.57 2.43 5.61
N SER A 171 1.70 3.01 5.23
CA SER A 171 1.96 3.50 3.87
C SER A 171 2.00 2.37 2.85
N ALA A 172 2.59 1.22 3.20
CA ALA A 172 2.62 0.03 2.34
C ALA A 172 1.21 -0.52 2.08
N VAL A 173 0.37 -0.63 3.10
CA VAL A 173 -1.02 -1.10 2.96
C VAL A 173 -1.86 -0.12 2.12
N ALA A 174 -1.70 1.19 2.34
CA ALA A 174 -2.37 2.21 1.55
C ALA A 174 -1.95 2.15 0.07
N GLY A 175 -0.64 2.01 -0.18
CA GLY A 175 -0.07 1.84 -1.51
C GLY A 175 -0.57 0.58 -2.22
N PHE A 176 -0.65 -0.56 -1.52
CA PHE A 176 -1.21 -1.79 -2.04
C PHE A 176 -2.67 -1.62 -2.46
N ARG A 177 -3.51 -1.03 -1.59
CA ARG A 177 -4.92 -0.75 -1.93
C ARG A 177 -5.04 0.15 -3.17
N LYS A 178 -4.21 1.19 -3.27
CA LYS A 178 -4.16 2.07 -4.44
C LYS A 178 -3.77 1.31 -5.71
N ALA A 179 -2.75 0.45 -5.64
CA ALA A 179 -2.25 -0.32 -6.77
C ALA A 179 -3.25 -1.39 -7.26
N VAL A 180 -3.96 -2.03 -6.33
CA VAL A 180 -5.01 -2.99 -6.66
C VAL A 180 -6.25 -2.30 -7.23
N GLY A 181 -6.59 -1.12 -6.71
CA GLY A 181 -7.74 -0.34 -7.17
C GLY A 181 -9.04 -1.06 -6.88
N THR A 182 -9.85 -1.29 -7.91
CA THR A 182 -11.17 -1.94 -7.82
C THR A 182 -11.15 -3.40 -8.26
N ASP A 183 -9.99 -3.94 -8.62
CA ASP A 183 -9.86 -5.31 -9.08
C ASP A 183 -9.52 -6.23 -7.90
N THR A 184 -10.55 -6.53 -7.12
CA THR A 184 -10.49 -7.29 -5.85
C THR A 184 -10.93 -8.75 -6.02
N ASP A 185 -11.29 -9.16 -7.23
CA ASP A 185 -11.69 -10.55 -7.54
C ASP A 185 -10.49 -11.42 -7.94
N ASP A 186 -9.29 -10.84 -8.04
CA ASP A 186 -8.07 -11.57 -8.35
C ASP A 186 -7.71 -12.53 -7.20
N PRO A 187 -7.49 -13.83 -7.48
CA PRO A 187 -7.09 -14.80 -6.45
C PRO A 187 -5.87 -14.38 -5.64
N ARG A 188 -4.89 -13.69 -6.24
CA ARG A 188 -3.68 -13.26 -5.53
C ARG A 188 -3.99 -12.16 -4.52
N TYR A 189 -4.91 -11.24 -4.85
CA TYR A 189 -5.39 -10.25 -3.90
C TYR A 189 -6.10 -10.92 -2.71
N ILE A 190 -7.02 -11.85 -3.01
CA ILE A 190 -7.80 -12.57 -1.99
C ILE A 190 -6.87 -13.35 -1.06
N GLU A 191 -5.87 -14.03 -1.62
CA GLU A 191 -4.86 -14.78 -0.88
C GLU A 191 -4.10 -13.88 0.10
N ILE A 192 -3.49 -12.79 -0.39
CA ILE A 192 -2.67 -11.89 0.43
C ILE A 192 -3.49 -11.22 1.53
N VAL A 193 -4.65 -10.64 1.19
CA VAL A 193 -5.50 -9.97 2.17
C VAL A 193 -6.05 -10.95 3.19
N GLY A 194 -6.49 -12.14 2.74
CA GLY A 194 -7.02 -13.18 3.62
C GLY A 194 -5.99 -13.69 4.61
N GLU A 195 -4.80 -14.05 4.14
CA GLU A 195 -3.71 -14.52 4.98
C GLU A 195 -3.28 -13.46 6.00
N LEU A 196 -2.95 -12.24 5.54
CA LEU A 196 -2.45 -11.19 6.43
C LEU A 196 -3.49 -10.73 7.44
N SER A 197 -4.78 -10.76 7.09
CA SER A 197 -5.87 -10.45 8.03
C SER A 197 -6.00 -11.48 9.15
N LEU A 198 -5.65 -12.75 8.87
CA LEU A 198 -5.67 -13.83 9.86
C LEU A 198 -4.38 -13.88 10.68
N ALA A 199 -3.24 -13.68 10.04
CA ALA A 199 -1.92 -13.87 10.64
C ALA A 199 -1.41 -12.62 11.38
N SER A 200 -1.90 -11.42 11.06
CA SER A 200 -1.44 -10.17 11.67
C SER A 200 -2.59 -9.27 12.14
N THR A 201 -2.74 -9.15 13.47
CA THR A 201 -3.69 -8.21 14.08
C THR A 201 -3.41 -6.76 13.68
N ARG A 202 -2.13 -6.42 13.46
CA ARG A 202 -1.74 -5.08 12.98
C ARG A 202 -2.26 -4.86 11.56
N PHE A 203 -2.00 -5.79 10.64
CA PHE A 203 -2.51 -5.69 9.27
C PHE A 203 -4.03 -5.55 9.27
N SER A 204 -4.75 -6.42 9.99
CA SER A 204 -6.23 -6.37 10.07
C SER A 204 -6.75 -5.00 10.49
N ARG A 205 -6.13 -4.39 11.51
CA ARG A 205 -6.49 -3.05 12.00
C ARG A 205 -6.18 -1.95 10.98
N ILE A 206 -5.03 -1.99 10.31
CA ILE A 206 -4.68 -1.02 9.26
C ILE A 206 -5.60 -1.19 8.05
N TRP A 207 -5.86 -2.43 7.65
CA TRP A 207 -6.71 -2.78 6.52
C TRP A 207 -8.13 -2.25 6.71
N ALA A 208 -8.71 -2.43 7.89
CA ALA A 208 -10.06 -1.96 8.23
C ALA A 208 -10.26 -0.44 8.05
N ARG A 209 -9.21 0.37 8.13
CA ARG A 209 -9.29 1.84 8.00
C ARG A 209 -9.52 2.33 6.57
N HIS A 210 -9.30 1.47 5.57
CA HIS A 210 -9.47 1.81 4.16
C HIS A 210 -8.66 3.04 3.70
N ASP A 211 -7.51 3.29 4.32
CA ASP A 211 -6.57 4.33 3.87
C ASP A 211 -6.04 3.99 2.47
N VAL A 212 -6.08 4.94 1.53
CA VAL A 212 -5.61 4.76 0.12
C VAL A 212 -4.36 5.60 -0.17
N LEU A 213 -4.06 6.56 0.70
CA LEU A 213 -2.85 7.35 0.68
C LEU A 213 -2.42 7.60 2.12
N VAL A 214 -1.13 7.48 2.39
CA VAL A 214 -0.48 8.12 3.54
C VAL A 214 0.71 8.91 2.99
N CYS A 215 1.04 10.00 3.69
CA CYS A 215 1.91 11.13 3.31
C CYS A 215 3.23 10.77 2.61
N ALA A 216 3.84 11.78 1.97
CA ALA A 216 5.12 11.69 1.26
C ALA A 216 6.15 10.85 2.03
N ALA A 217 6.79 9.93 1.33
CA ALA A 217 7.75 8.99 1.93
C ALA A 217 8.84 9.77 2.65
N ALA A 218 8.84 9.72 3.98
CA ALA A 218 10.01 10.09 4.74
C ALA A 218 11.15 9.14 4.35
N PRO A 219 12.42 9.57 4.47
CA PRO A 219 13.54 8.67 4.29
C PRO A 219 13.40 7.44 5.18
N MET A 220 13.52 6.27 4.59
CA MET A 220 13.46 4.97 5.24
C MET A 220 14.73 4.76 6.07
N ARG A 221 14.56 4.43 7.35
CA ARG A 221 15.66 4.07 8.24
C ARG A 221 15.85 2.56 8.23
N VAL A 222 17.10 2.12 8.15
CA VAL A 222 17.49 0.71 8.14
C VAL A 222 18.59 0.49 9.17
N ASP A 223 18.39 -0.43 10.11
CA ASP A 223 19.41 -0.82 11.08
C ASP A 223 20.12 -2.10 10.58
N HIS A 224 21.05 -1.91 9.64
CA HIS A 224 21.70 -3.02 8.94
C HIS A 224 22.78 -3.69 9.81
N PRO A 225 22.76 -5.03 9.98
CA PRO A 225 23.65 -5.72 10.91
C PRO A 225 25.15 -5.60 10.57
N GLN A 226 25.49 -5.39 9.30
CA GLN A 226 26.89 -5.31 8.86
C GLN A 226 27.44 -3.89 8.74
N VAL A 227 26.58 -2.90 8.44
CA VAL A 227 27.02 -1.53 8.14
C VAL A 227 26.40 -0.48 9.06
N GLY A 228 25.58 -0.91 10.02
CA GLY A 228 24.88 -0.05 10.96
C GLY A 228 23.70 0.68 10.31
N GLN A 229 23.38 1.85 10.87
CA GLN A 229 22.22 2.62 10.45
C GLN A 229 22.41 3.30 9.09
N LEU A 230 21.42 3.13 8.23
CA LEU A 230 21.27 3.80 6.94
C LEU A 230 20.00 4.64 6.94
N VAL A 231 20.04 5.75 6.22
CA VAL A 231 18.88 6.58 5.88
C VAL A 231 18.80 6.62 4.36
N LEU A 232 17.73 6.05 3.80
CA LEU A 232 17.57 5.84 2.36
C LEU A 232 16.23 6.41 1.90
N ASN A 233 16.25 7.20 0.84
CA ASN A 233 15.06 7.55 0.07
C ASN A 233 14.58 6.31 -0.71
N ARG A 234 13.27 6.20 -0.89
CA ARG A 234 12.64 5.12 -1.64
C ARG A 234 11.87 5.69 -2.82
N GLU A 235 12.34 5.37 -4.03
CA GLU A 235 11.67 5.72 -5.26
C GLU A 235 10.90 4.52 -5.81
N ARG A 236 9.66 4.76 -6.25
CA ARG A 236 8.80 3.74 -6.88
C ARG A 236 8.34 4.22 -8.24
N LEU A 237 8.96 3.67 -9.29
CA LEU A 237 8.79 4.09 -10.67
C LEU A 237 7.95 3.05 -11.42
N GLY A 238 6.78 3.45 -11.93
CA GLY A 238 5.95 2.57 -12.76
C GLY A 238 6.62 2.27 -14.09
N ALA A 239 6.56 1.01 -14.55
CA ALA A 239 7.12 0.63 -15.84
C ALA A 239 6.13 0.93 -16.99
N GLU A 240 6.52 1.81 -17.91
CA GLU A 240 5.75 2.02 -19.16
C GLU A 240 5.67 0.71 -19.95
N GLY A 241 4.47 0.38 -20.44
CA GLY A 241 4.22 -0.87 -21.17
C GLY A 241 4.11 -2.14 -20.31
N SER A 242 4.33 -2.06 -18.99
CA SER A 242 4.09 -3.17 -18.05
C SER A 242 3.16 -2.74 -16.91
N PRO A 243 1.85 -2.53 -17.18
CA PRO A 243 0.89 -2.04 -16.20
C PRO A 243 0.87 -2.90 -14.93
N GLY A 244 1.04 -2.23 -13.78
CA GLY A 244 1.08 -2.88 -12.48
C GLY A 244 2.47 -3.27 -11.99
N GLN A 245 3.50 -3.27 -12.83
CA GLN A 245 4.88 -3.43 -12.38
C GLN A 245 5.49 -2.08 -11.96
N ALA A 246 6.37 -2.12 -10.95
CA ALA A 246 7.17 -0.97 -10.58
C ALA A 246 8.60 -1.37 -10.24
N LEU A 247 9.54 -0.53 -10.67
CA LEU A 247 10.93 -0.55 -10.20
C LEU A 247 11.00 0.24 -8.90
N VAL A 248 11.51 -0.38 -7.85
CA VAL A 248 11.76 0.24 -6.55
C VAL A 248 13.27 0.40 -6.39
N ILE A 249 13.71 1.60 -6.05
CA ILE A 249 15.12 1.95 -5.86
C ILE A 249 15.28 2.58 -4.48
N PHE A 250 16.30 2.14 -3.74
CA PHE A 250 16.73 2.79 -2.51
C PHE A 250 18.01 3.56 -2.74
N HIS A 251 18.04 4.83 -2.32
CA HIS A 251 19.24 5.66 -2.47
C HIS A 251 19.46 6.58 -1.26
N PRO A 252 20.70 6.80 -0.84
CA PRO A 252 21.03 7.80 0.17
C PRO A 252 21.07 9.18 -0.48
N ASP A 253 21.03 10.23 0.34
CA ASP A 253 21.41 11.57 -0.12
C ASP A 253 22.93 11.61 -0.38
N PRO A 254 23.39 12.27 -1.47
CA PRO A 254 24.82 12.37 -1.78
C PRO A 254 25.62 13.02 -0.65
N GLY A 255 26.84 12.53 -0.40
CA GLY A 255 27.76 13.10 0.59
C GLY A 255 27.40 12.80 2.06
N THR A 256 26.48 11.86 2.31
CA THR A 256 26.13 11.41 3.66
C THR A 256 26.87 10.13 4.07
N ASP A 257 27.00 9.89 5.38
CA ASP A 257 27.47 8.61 5.93
C ASP A 257 26.72 7.40 5.35
N SER A 258 25.42 7.55 5.08
CA SER A 258 24.60 6.50 4.46
C SER A 258 25.08 6.14 3.07
N ALA A 259 25.60 7.11 2.29
CA ALA A 259 26.19 6.86 0.98
C ALA A 259 27.48 6.03 1.07
N GLU A 260 28.34 6.35 2.03
CA GLU A 260 29.56 5.59 2.29
C GLU A 260 29.26 4.18 2.79
N ARG A 261 28.35 4.04 3.77
CA ARG A 261 27.93 2.74 4.31
C ARG A 261 27.24 1.85 3.27
N LEU A 262 26.46 2.44 2.37
CA LEU A 262 25.85 1.68 1.27
C LEU A 262 26.91 1.18 0.27
N THR A 263 27.96 1.98 0.03
CA THR A 263 29.10 1.55 -0.77
C THR A 263 29.87 0.42 -0.08
N LEU A 264 30.06 0.50 1.24
CA LEU A 264 30.65 -0.58 2.03
C LEU A 264 29.84 -1.87 1.95
N LEU A 265 28.50 -1.78 2.01
CA LEU A 265 27.62 -2.93 1.84
C LEU A 265 27.82 -3.59 0.47
N ALA A 266 27.95 -2.81 -0.59
CA ALA A 266 28.21 -3.32 -1.94
C ALA A 266 29.52 -4.12 -2.00
N THR A 267 30.60 -3.59 -1.43
CA THR A 267 31.91 -4.25 -1.43
C THR A 267 31.94 -5.54 -0.61
N THR A 268 31.25 -5.56 0.54
CA THR A 268 31.17 -6.73 1.43
C THR A 268 30.38 -7.87 0.78
N SER A 269 29.32 -7.54 0.05
CA SER A 269 28.47 -8.50 -0.64
C SER A 269 29.19 -9.21 -1.78
N VAL A 270 29.94 -8.45 -2.59
CA VAL A 270 30.79 -9.00 -3.66
C VAL A 270 31.86 -9.93 -3.09
N THR A 271 32.46 -9.58 -1.94
CA THR A 271 33.47 -10.42 -1.29
C THR A 271 32.89 -11.75 -0.81
N ARG A 272 31.62 -11.76 -0.36
CA ARG A 272 30.94 -12.99 0.09
C ARG A 272 30.59 -13.92 -1.07
N GLU A 273 30.07 -13.40 -2.18
CA GLU A 273 29.81 -14.20 -3.39
C GLU A 273 31.08 -14.84 -3.95
N ALA A 274 32.23 -14.16 -3.85
CA ALA A 274 33.52 -14.74 -4.25
C ALA A 274 34.04 -15.82 -3.29
N SER A 275 33.49 -15.92 -2.07
CA SER A 275 33.98 -16.80 -0.99
C SER A 275 33.12 -18.06 -0.78
N GLU A 276 31.88 -18.11 -1.30
CA GLU A 276 31.04 -19.31 -1.30
C GLU A 276 31.21 -20.05 -2.63
N PRO A 277 31.91 -21.21 -2.69
CA PRO A 277 31.97 -21.99 -3.92
C PRO A 277 30.60 -22.62 -4.18
N ALA A 278 30.13 -22.52 -5.43
CA ALA A 278 28.92 -23.21 -5.88
C ALA A 278 29.07 -24.73 -5.65
N LEU A 279 28.20 -25.30 -4.81
CA LEU A 279 28.03 -26.74 -4.61
C LEU A 279 27.09 -27.31 -5.67
#